data_AF-A0A521UG04-F1
#
_entry.id   AF-A0A521UG04-F1
#
_cell.length_a   1.000
_cell.length_b   1.000
_cell.length_c   1.000
_cell.angle_alpha   90.00
_cell.angle_beta   90.00
_cell.angle_gamma   90.00
#
_symmetry.space_group_name_H-M   'P 1'
#
loop_
_entity.id
_entity.type
_entity.pdbx_description
1 polymer ?
#
loop_
_entity_poly.entity_id
_entity_poly.type
_entity_poly.pdbx_seq_one_letter_code
_entity_poly.pdbx_strand_id
1 'polypeptide(L)'
;MRGSDLLSFAEITPVEVPALPLEQHVAEKVHAYTRSYAGGHPSTRAKDLVDLRLISSLFQFKAGPLRSALRATLEARGTHPLPTTLLPPPPGWGPAYRKLAAEVGLEPEVSIGYQRAVAFLDPILGDAVGDVAQWDPIRRTW
;
A
#
# COMPACT_ATOMS: atom_id res chain seq x y z
N MET A 1 -12.21 -13.85 -0.46
CA MET A 1 -12.88 -12.70 0.20
C MET A 1 -14.38 -12.92 0.12
N ARG A 2 -15.13 -12.59 1.17
CA ARG A 2 -16.60 -12.65 1.19
C ARG A 2 -17.17 -11.24 1.16
N GLY A 3 -18.18 -11.00 0.33
CA GLY A 3 -18.89 -9.73 0.28
C GLY A 3 -19.64 -9.41 1.57
N SER A 4 -20.05 -8.15 1.73
CA SER A 4 -20.92 -7.74 2.84
C SER A 4 -22.35 -8.25 2.64
N ASP A 5 -23.14 -8.22 3.72
CA ASP A 5 -24.59 -8.48 3.72
C ASP A 5 -25.44 -7.25 3.38
N LEU A 6 -24.83 -6.19 2.86
CA LEU A 6 -25.48 -4.91 2.53
C LEU A 6 -26.71 -5.06 1.64
N LEU A 7 -26.72 -6.06 0.74
CA LEU A 7 -27.82 -6.29 -0.20
C LEU A 7 -28.82 -7.38 0.25
N SER A 8 -28.71 -7.83 1.50
CA SER A 8 -29.64 -8.82 2.08
C SER A 8 -31.10 -8.34 2.08
N PHE A 9 -31.34 -7.01 2.17
CA PHE A 9 -32.69 -6.42 2.05
C PHE A 9 -33.35 -6.69 0.69
N ALA A 10 -32.55 -6.98 -0.34
CA ALA A 10 -32.98 -7.33 -1.68
C ALA A 10 -32.87 -8.83 -1.96
N GLU A 11 -32.72 -9.66 -0.91
CA GLU A 11 -32.54 -11.13 -1.00
C GLU A 11 -31.29 -11.56 -1.79
N ILE A 12 -30.32 -10.64 -1.95
CA ILE A 12 -29.05 -10.93 -2.60
C ILE A 12 -28.06 -11.41 -1.55
N THR A 13 -27.65 -12.67 -1.66
CA THR A 13 -26.69 -13.29 -0.75
C THR A 13 -25.26 -12.79 -1.00
N PRO A 14 -24.41 -12.72 0.04
CA PRO A 14 -23.01 -12.34 -0.12
C PRO A 14 -22.27 -13.30 -1.07
N VAL A 15 -21.56 -12.72 -2.05
CA VAL A 15 -20.74 -13.48 -3.00
C VAL A 15 -19.35 -13.75 -2.43
N GLU A 16 -18.80 -14.93 -2.73
CA GLU A 16 -17.42 -15.28 -2.44
C GLU A 16 -16.56 -15.13 -3.70
N VAL A 17 -15.47 -14.36 -3.59
CA VAL A 17 -14.57 -14.08 -4.70
C VAL A 17 -13.13 -14.40 -4.29
N PRO A 18 -12.36 -15.15 -5.09
CA PRO A 18 -10.93 -15.33 -4.87
C PRO A 18 -10.21 -13.97 -4.91
N ALA A 19 -9.35 -13.71 -3.94
CA ALA A 19 -8.55 -12.49 -3.85
C ALA A 19 -7.12 -12.85 -3.48
N LEU A 20 -6.17 -12.02 -3.93
CA LEU A 20 -4.77 -12.18 -3.52
C LEU A 20 -4.61 -11.80 -2.04
N PRO A 21 -3.58 -12.33 -1.34
CA PRO A 21 -3.23 -11.87 0.00
C PRO A 21 -2.92 -10.38 0.03
N LEU A 22 -3.25 -9.70 1.12
CA LEU A 22 -3.02 -8.25 1.27
C LEU A 22 -1.55 -7.88 1.12
N GLU A 23 -0.64 -8.73 1.57
CA GLU A 23 0.80 -8.59 1.41
C GLU A 23 1.20 -8.51 -0.06
N GLN A 24 0.56 -9.30 -0.93
CA GLN A 24 0.78 -9.24 -2.37
C GLN A 24 0.24 -7.92 -2.95
N HIS A 25 -0.93 -7.46 -2.51
CA HIS A 25 -1.45 -6.16 -2.90
C HIS A 25 -0.48 -5.03 -2.54
N VAL A 26 0.08 -5.03 -1.32
CA VAL A 26 1.09 -4.05 -0.89
C VAL A 26 2.35 -4.17 -1.75
N ALA A 27 2.84 -5.38 -2.00
CA ALA A 27 4.06 -5.59 -2.78
C ALA A 27 3.95 -5.07 -4.22
N GLU A 28 2.83 -5.34 -4.89
CA GLU A 28 2.56 -4.82 -6.24
C GLU A 28 2.48 -3.27 -6.24
N LYS A 29 1.88 -2.69 -5.18
CA LYS A 29 1.79 -1.23 -5.01
C LYS A 29 3.14 -0.59 -4.76
N VAL A 30 4.00 -1.22 -3.96
CA VAL A 30 5.39 -0.75 -3.75
C VAL A 30 6.16 -0.81 -5.06
N HIS A 31 6.16 -1.95 -5.77
CA HIS A 31 6.83 -2.08 -7.07
C HIS A 31 6.37 -1.01 -8.07
N ALA A 32 5.07 -0.78 -8.14
CA ALA A 32 4.46 0.25 -8.97
C ALA A 32 4.92 1.67 -8.60
N TYR A 33 4.94 1.99 -7.30
CA TYR A 33 5.34 3.28 -6.75
C TYR A 33 6.81 3.58 -7.04
N THR A 34 7.69 2.59 -6.85
CA THR A 34 9.15 2.75 -6.92
C THR A 34 9.71 2.63 -8.34
N ARG A 35 8.88 2.25 -9.30
CA ARG A 35 9.29 2.12 -10.71
C ARG A 35 9.53 3.48 -11.35
N SER A 36 10.76 3.72 -11.80
CA SER A 36 11.11 4.85 -12.67
C SER A 36 10.55 4.64 -14.09
N TYR A 37 9.81 5.62 -14.61
CA TYR A 37 9.40 5.65 -16.02
C TYR A 37 10.36 6.51 -16.84
N ALA A 38 10.85 5.97 -17.95
CA ALA A 38 11.56 6.76 -18.95
C ALA A 38 10.58 7.70 -19.67
N GLY A 39 10.98 8.95 -19.92
CA GLY A 39 10.26 9.87 -20.81
C GLY A 39 9.52 11.05 -20.18
N GLY A 40 9.72 11.37 -18.89
CA GLY A 40 9.30 12.66 -18.31
C GLY A 40 7.78 12.87 -18.14
N HIS A 41 6.95 11.85 -18.39
CA HIS A 41 5.52 11.94 -18.16
C HIS A 41 5.17 11.94 -16.66
N PRO A 42 4.14 12.70 -16.24
CA PRO A 42 3.64 12.65 -14.87
C PRO A 42 3.24 11.23 -14.50
N SER A 43 3.92 10.66 -13.50
CA SER A 43 3.61 9.33 -12.99
C SER A 43 2.18 9.31 -12.41
N THR A 44 1.32 8.39 -12.88
CA THR A 44 -0.06 8.19 -12.40
C THR A 44 -0.13 7.43 -11.08
N ARG A 45 1.02 7.24 -10.42
CA ARG A 45 1.22 6.38 -9.25
C ARG A 45 0.85 7.04 -7.93
N ALA A 46 0.32 8.27 -7.95
CA ALA A 46 -0.24 8.92 -6.76
C ALA A 46 -1.33 8.06 -6.08
N LYS A 47 -2.09 7.28 -6.87
CA LYS A 47 -3.05 6.29 -6.35
C LYS A 47 -2.38 5.19 -5.54
N ASP A 48 -1.19 4.74 -5.92
CA ASP A 48 -0.51 3.66 -5.20
C ASP A 48 -0.12 4.11 -3.78
N LEU A 49 0.24 5.38 -3.59
CA LEU A 49 0.44 5.96 -2.25
C LEU A 49 -0.85 6.01 -1.43
N VAL A 50 -1.98 6.37 -2.05
CA VAL A 50 -3.30 6.36 -1.40
C VAL A 50 -3.68 4.95 -0.98
N ASP A 51 -3.51 3.96 -1.87
CA ASP A 51 -3.82 2.56 -1.60
C ASP A 51 -2.94 2.01 -0.47
N LEU A 52 -1.63 2.30 -0.46
CA LEU A 52 -0.72 1.91 0.63
C LEU A 52 -1.13 2.52 1.98
N ARG A 53 -1.50 3.80 2.01
CA ARG A 53 -2.00 4.46 3.24
C ARG A 53 -3.35 3.89 3.67
N LEU A 54 -4.24 3.59 2.73
CA LEU A 54 -5.57 3.04 3.03
C LEU A 54 -5.43 1.62 3.62
N ILE A 55 -4.68 0.74 2.95
CA ILE A 55 -4.45 -0.63 3.39
C ILE A 55 -3.82 -0.67 4.79
N SER A 56 -2.74 0.09 5.02
CA SER A 56 -2.08 0.13 6.33
C SER A 56 -2.95 0.75 7.43
N SER A 57 -3.96 1.55 7.10
CA SER A 57 -4.89 2.11 8.10
C SER A 57 -6.04 1.18 8.49
N LEU A 58 -6.26 0.10 7.73
CA LEU A 58 -7.42 -0.79 7.90
C LEU A 58 -7.03 -2.19 8.38
N PHE A 59 -5.83 -2.66 8.04
CA PHE A 59 -5.48 -4.06 8.23
C PHE A 59 -4.23 -4.24 9.08
N GLN A 60 -4.19 -5.36 9.81
CA GLN A 60 -3.00 -5.83 10.52
C GLN A 60 -2.10 -6.60 9.56
N PHE A 61 -0.79 -6.51 9.77
CA PHE A 61 0.21 -7.22 8.97
C PHE A 61 1.22 -7.89 9.88
N LYS A 62 1.73 -9.06 9.46
CA LYS A 62 2.94 -9.65 10.03
C LYS A 62 4.14 -9.27 9.17
N ALA A 63 5.24 -8.90 9.81
CA ALA A 63 6.43 -8.41 9.11
C ALA A 63 7.01 -9.43 8.13
N GLY A 64 7.16 -10.69 8.56
CA GLY A 64 7.75 -11.77 7.73
C GLY A 64 7.00 -12.01 6.42
N PRO A 65 5.69 -12.30 6.43
CA PRO A 65 4.90 -12.46 5.20
C PRO A 65 4.96 -11.25 4.27
N LEU A 66 4.87 -10.04 4.81
CA LEU A 66 4.95 -8.81 4.01
C LEU A 66 6.33 -8.65 3.36
N ARG A 67 7.41 -8.88 4.12
CA ARG A 67 8.79 -8.87 3.63
C ARG A 67 8.99 -9.87 2.50
N SER A 68 8.50 -11.10 2.68
CA SER A 68 8.57 -12.15 1.66
C SER A 68 7.82 -11.77 0.38
N ALA A 69 6.61 -11.22 0.50
CA ALA A 69 5.82 -10.77 -0.65
C ALA A 69 6.51 -9.64 -1.42
N LEU A 70 7.10 -8.67 -0.71
CA LEU A 70 7.88 -7.58 -1.31
C LEU A 70 9.08 -8.13 -2.10
N ARG A 71 9.90 -8.98 -1.48
CA ARG A 71 11.08 -9.56 -2.13
C ARG A 71 10.69 -10.38 -3.36
N ALA A 72 9.73 -11.30 -3.22
CA ALA A 72 9.27 -12.16 -4.30
C ALA A 72 8.68 -11.37 -5.48
N THR A 73 7.89 -10.33 -5.20
CA THR A 73 7.28 -9.51 -6.25
C THR A 73 8.34 -8.76 -7.05
N LEU A 74 9.31 -8.12 -6.38
CA LEU A 74 10.32 -7.35 -7.09
C LEU A 74 11.31 -8.24 -7.84
N GLU A 75 11.68 -9.39 -7.28
CA GLU A 75 12.47 -10.41 -7.97
C GLU A 75 11.77 -10.91 -9.24
N ALA A 76 10.49 -11.28 -9.14
CA ALA A 76 9.71 -11.75 -10.28
C ALA A 76 9.51 -10.68 -11.36
N ARG A 77 9.39 -9.40 -10.97
CA ARG A 77 9.23 -8.29 -11.94
C ARG A 77 10.55 -7.89 -12.59
N GLY A 78 11.68 -8.02 -11.89
CA GLY A 78 13.03 -7.83 -12.42
C GLY A 78 13.35 -6.46 -13.03
N THR A 79 12.59 -5.40 -12.69
CA THR A 79 12.78 -4.07 -13.31
C THR A 79 13.73 -3.15 -12.56
N HIS A 80 13.81 -3.27 -11.24
CA HIS A 80 14.68 -2.49 -10.34
C HIS A 80 14.75 -3.18 -8.97
N PRO A 81 15.78 -2.92 -8.14
CA PRO A 81 15.90 -3.53 -6.82
C PRO A 81 14.85 -2.98 -5.83
N LEU A 82 14.57 -3.76 -4.78
CA LEU A 82 13.79 -3.30 -3.62
C LEU A 82 14.57 -2.20 -2.89
N PRO A 83 14.03 -0.98 -2.76
CA PRO A 83 14.68 0.04 -1.98
C PRO A 83 14.67 -0.32 -0.49
N THR A 84 15.62 0.23 0.27
CA THR A 84 15.70 0.10 1.73
C THR A 84 14.82 1.11 2.47
N THR A 85 14.34 2.15 1.78
CA THR A 85 13.44 3.18 2.29
C THR A 85 12.49 3.66 1.19
N LEU A 86 11.28 4.08 1.55
CA LEU A 86 10.34 4.63 0.58
C LEU A 86 10.77 6.04 0.13
N LEU A 87 10.98 6.22 -1.18
CA LEU A 87 11.34 7.52 -1.77
C LEU A 87 10.19 8.53 -1.64
N PRO A 88 10.47 9.84 -1.46
CA PRO A 88 9.43 10.86 -1.39
C PRO A 88 8.65 10.96 -2.71
N PRO A 89 7.34 11.25 -2.64
CA PRO A 89 6.53 11.42 -3.84
C PRO A 89 6.99 12.66 -4.63
N PRO A 90 6.98 12.61 -5.97
CA PRO A 90 7.29 13.78 -6.79
C PRO A 90 6.37 14.97 -6.51
N PRO A 91 6.84 16.23 -6.65
CA PRO A 91 6.05 17.43 -6.35
C PRO A 91 4.69 17.52 -7.07
N GLY A 92 4.58 16.95 -8.27
CA GLY A 92 3.37 16.98 -9.09
C GLY A 92 2.21 16.10 -8.57
N TRP A 93 2.41 15.28 -7.54
CA TRP A 93 1.38 14.35 -7.06
C TRP A 93 0.32 14.99 -6.18
N GLY A 94 0.61 16.14 -5.54
CA GLY A 94 -0.27 16.76 -4.56
C GLY A 94 -1.74 16.88 -4.98
N PRO A 95 -2.07 17.46 -6.16
CA PRO A 95 -3.46 17.57 -6.62
C PRO A 95 -4.15 16.22 -6.85
N ALA A 96 -3.46 15.25 -7.45
CA ALA A 96 -4.01 13.92 -7.73
C ALA A 96 -4.22 13.12 -6.44
N TYR A 97 -3.24 13.16 -5.53
CA TYR A 97 -3.32 12.54 -4.21
C TYR A 97 -4.50 13.11 -3.43
N ARG A 98 -4.62 14.44 -3.35
CA ARG A 98 -5.70 15.12 -2.63
C ARG A 98 -7.08 14.65 -3.08
N LYS A 99 -7.30 14.59 -4.38
CA LYS A 99 -8.57 14.13 -4.95
C LYS A 99 -8.89 12.70 -4.52
N LEU A 100 -7.95 11.78 -4.69
CA LEU A 100 -8.13 10.36 -4.36
C LEU A 100 -8.25 10.11 -2.86
N ALA A 101 -7.49 10.83 -2.03
CA ALA A 101 -7.56 10.75 -0.58
C ALA A 101 -8.95 11.17 -0.06
N ALA A 102 -9.53 12.24 -0.62
CA ALA A 102 -10.87 12.68 -0.26
C ALA A 102 -11.95 11.64 -0.57
N GLU A 103 -11.84 10.91 -1.68
CA GLU A 103 -12.80 9.87 -2.08
C GLU A 103 -12.88 8.71 -1.07
N VAL A 104 -11.81 8.46 -0.32
CA VAL A 104 -11.74 7.35 0.65
C VAL A 104 -11.54 7.83 2.10
N GLY A 105 -11.72 9.13 2.36
CA GLY A 105 -11.72 9.71 3.70
C GLY A 105 -10.36 9.81 4.39
N LEU A 106 -9.27 9.96 3.63
CA LEU A 106 -7.91 10.14 4.17
C LEU A 106 -7.53 11.61 4.22
N GLU A 107 -6.47 11.92 4.98
CA GLU A 107 -5.91 13.27 5.02
C GLU A 107 -5.48 13.71 3.60
N PRO A 108 -5.88 14.91 3.14
CA PRO A 108 -5.70 15.36 1.75
C PRO A 108 -4.27 15.78 1.41
N GLU A 109 -3.39 15.84 2.41
CA GLU A 109 -2.03 16.34 2.27
C GLU A 109 -1.08 15.17 1.96
N VAL A 110 -0.35 15.27 0.84
CA VAL A 110 0.48 14.18 0.29
C VAL A 110 1.71 13.85 1.15
N SER A 111 2.32 14.84 1.80
CA SER A 111 3.40 14.64 2.78
C SER A 111 2.91 13.90 4.02
N ILE A 112 1.68 14.14 4.49
CA ILE A 112 1.09 13.34 5.58
C ILE A 112 0.89 11.89 5.10
N GLY A 113 0.31 11.71 3.91
CA GLY A 113 0.16 10.39 3.31
C GLY A 113 1.47 9.62 3.18
N TYR A 114 2.50 10.30 2.69
CA TYR A 114 3.86 9.77 2.56
C TYR A 114 4.46 9.38 3.91
N GLN A 115 4.40 10.25 4.93
CA GLN A 115 4.91 9.94 6.26
C GLN A 115 4.23 8.72 6.89
N ARG A 116 2.93 8.53 6.64
CA ARG A 116 2.21 7.33 7.11
C ARG A 116 2.65 6.07 6.36
N ALA A 117 2.86 6.17 5.05
CA ALA A 117 3.40 5.05 4.27
C ALA A 117 4.84 4.70 4.70
N VAL A 118 5.68 5.69 4.99
CA VAL A 118 7.03 5.52 5.56
C VAL A 118 6.99 4.76 6.89
N ALA A 119 6.14 5.18 7.83
CA ALA A 119 6.02 4.53 9.14
C ALA A 119 5.63 3.03 9.02
N PHE A 120 4.84 2.69 8.01
CA PHE A 120 4.45 1.32 7.73
C PHE A 120 5.53 0.55 6.96
N LEU A 121 6.14 1.12 5.93
CA LEU A 121 7.00 0.37 5.01
C LEU A 121 8.47 0.37 5.41
N ASP A 122 9.04 1.48 5.88
CA ASP A 122 10.47 1.58 6.12
C ASP A 122 10.99 0.57 7.17
N PRO A 123 10.27 0.25 8.26
CA PRO A 123 10.70 -0.81 9.17
C PRO A 123 10.80 -2.19 8.52
N ILE A 124 10.01 -2.43 7.46
CA ILE A 124 10.09 -3.64 6.65
C ILE A 124 11.19 -3.48 5.61
N LEU A 125 11.23 -2.42 4.82
CA LEU A 125 12.24 -2.23 3.77
C LEU A 125 13.67 -2.21 4.32
N GLY A 126 13.88 -1.64 5.50
CA GLY A 126 15.17 -1.56 6.18
C GLY A 126 15.48 -2.72 7.11
N ASP A 127 14.68 -3.80 7.11
CA ASP A 127 14.83 -4.96 8.01
C ASP A 127 14.92 -4.58 9.51
N ALA A 128 14.27 -3.48 9.93
CA ALA A 128 14.39 -2.91 11.29
C ALA A 128 13.51 -3.61 12.35
N VAL A 129 12.51 -4.40 11.93
CA VAL A 129 11.67 -5.21 12.80
C VAL A 129 11.77 -6.69 12.44
N GLY A 130 11.75 -7.55 13.46
CA GLY A 130 11.80 -9.00 13.27
C GLY A 130 10.51 -9.55 12.63
N ASP A 131 10.58 -10.74 12.02
CA ASP A 131 9.50 -11.30 11.22
C ASP A 131 8.19 -11.59 11.99
N VAL A 132 8.28 -11.70 13.32
CA VAL A 132 7.12 -11.89 14.22
C VAL A 132 6.41 -10.59 14.60
N ALA A 133 6.98 -9.42 14.28
CA ALA A 133 6.38 -8.12 14.56
C ALA A 133 5.04 -7.95 13.83
N GLN A 134 4.14 -7.16 14.42
CA GLN A 134 2.77 -7.00 13.93
C GLN A 134 2.38 -5.54 13.85
N TRP A 135 2.02 -5.12 12.65
CA TRP A 135 1.46 -3.80 12.43
C TRP A 135 0.09 -3.68 13.09
N ASP A 136 -0.05 -2.69 13.98
CA ASP A 136 -1.31 -2.25 14.56
C ASP A 136 -1.83 -1.03 13.78
N PRO A 137 -2.93 -1.15 13.00
CA PRO A 137 -3.44 -0.04 12.18
C PRO A 137 -4.01 1.13 13.01
N ILE A 138 -4.39 0.88 14.26
CA ILE A 138 -4.93 1.90 15.17
C ILE A 138 -3.78 2.72 15.75
N ARG A 139 -2.75 2.04 16.27
CA ARG A 139 -1.56 2.70 16.84
C ARG A 139 -0.59 3.20 15.78
N ARG A 140 -0.66 2.63 14.58
CA ARG A 140 0.22 2.89 13.43
C ARG A 140 1.69 2.60 13.77
N THR A 141 1.92 1.44 14.37
CA THR A 141 3.24 0.94 14.79
C THR A 141 3.38 -0.55 14.51
N TRP A 142 4.62 -1.01 14.31
CA TRP A 142 5.00 -2.43 14.23
C TRP A 142 5.24 -3.08 15.60
#